data_AF-A0A5K7ZBM8-F1
#
_entry.id   AF-A0A5K7ZBM8-F1
#
_cell.length_a   1.000
_cell.length_b   1.000
_cell.length_c   1.000
_cell.angle_alpha   90.00
_cell.angle_beta   90.00
_cell.angle_gamma   90.00
#
_symmetry.space_group_name_H-M   'P 1'
#
loop_
_entity.id
_entity.type
_entity.pdbx_description
1 polymer ?
#
loop_
_entity_poly.entity_id
_entity_poly.type
_entity_poly.pdbx_seq_one_letter_code
_entity_poly.pdbx_strand_id
1 'polypeptide(L)'
;MAFNESQPKKNRKIKIPSSIRRQFEQPLAREILRLIWRQGNIALGTLVAALGFTVFQVPFKLAAGGVTGLGIILNQFISLPVGMIYLVLNIPLMVLGFFQLGRWRFLVSSVLAVICFSFATDLFNVYLPTVTKRWPITDDLLLASIYAGVLFGIGMGIIYRAGGTIGGTSIPARILYERMGFPLSQSYLFSDGAIILLAGLVFRWEVALLAILSLVLSGIVSDLVLEGVSQVRTATIVTKKPDDVRLAIIYQLRRGVSLWSIQGGYSKSERTMVFCTILRSRVADLKYTIATVDPDAFIIIGVAQQVVGGYGQRLPSSALKMSNGSKSEEASTVSG
;
A
#
# COMPACT_ATOMS: atom_id res chain seq x y z
N MET A 1 -30.38 -11.06 -49.91
CA MET A 1 -29.41 -10.19 -49.22
C MET A 1 -28.67 -11.05 -48.20
N ALA A 2 -27.48 -11.51 -48.57
CA ALA A 2 -26.69 -12.45 -47.77
C ALA A 2 -25.89 -11.71 -46.69
N PHE A 3 -26.02 -12.18 -45.45
CA PHE A 3 -25.19 -11.78 -44.31
C PHE A 3 -23.73 -12.16 -44.59
N ASN A 4 -22.85 -11.16 -44.66
CA ASN A 4 -21.42 -11.34 -44.81
C ASN A 4 -20.82 -11.70 -43.45
N GLU A 5 -20.39 -12.95 -43.29
CA GLU A 5 -19.71 -13.48 -42.12
C GLU A 5 -18.41 -12.70 -41.85
N SER A 6 -18.38 -11.99 -40.73
CA SER A 6 -17.18 -11.35 -40.19
C SER A 6 -16.17 -12.40 -39.74
N GLN A 7 -15.14 -12.60 -40.56
CA GLN A 7 -13.95 -13.40 -40.25
C GLN A 7 -13.31 -13.01 -38.90
N PRO A 8 -12.88 -13.97 -38.06
CA PRO A 8 -12.22 -13.67 -36.79
C PRO A 8 -10.84 -13.05 -37.00
N LYS A 9 -10.60 -11.90 -36.36
CA LYS A 9 -9.36 -11.13 -36.40
C LYS A 9 -8.16 -12.00 -35.98
N LYS A 10 -7.27 -12.31 -36.94
CA LYS A 10 -5.94 -12.91 -36.75
C LYS A 10 -5.19 -12.22 -35.60
N ASN A 11 -4.84 -13.00 -34.58
CA ASN A 11 -3.92 -12.63 -33.50
C ASN A 11 -2.58 -12.11 -34.08
N ARG A 12 -2.43 -10.79 -34.20
CA ARG A 12 -1.14 -10.16 -34.50
C ARG A 12 -0.25 -10.31 -33.27
N LYS A 13 0.66 -11.30 -33.29
CA LYS A 13 1.76 -11.39 -32.32
C LYS A 13 2.59 -10.09 -32.42
N ILE A 14 2.47 -9.24 -31.41
CA ILE A 14 3.26 -8.01 -31.29
C ILE A 14 4.74 -8.43 -31.19
N LYS A 15 5.55 -8.11 -32.20
CA LYS A 15 7.00 -8.33 -32.15
C LYS A 15 7.62 -7.25 -31.28
N ILE A 16 8.00 -7.60 -30.05
CA ILE A 16 8.69 -6.70 -29.13
C ILE A 16 10.15 -6.54 -29.61
N PRO A 17 10.65 -5.30 -29.81
CA PRO A 17 12.04 -5.04 -30.19
C PRO A 17 13.05 -5.72 -29.25
N SER A 18 14.14 -6.26 -29.81
CA SER A 18 15.18 -6.95 -29.04
C SER A 18 15.91 -6.02 -28.04
N SER A 19 15.98 -4.72 -28.33
CA SER A 19 16.48 -3.69 -27.42
C SER A 19 15.65 -3.57 -26.15
N ILE A 20 14.32 -3.68 -26.28
CA ILE A 20 13.38 -3.69 -25.15
C ILE A 20 13.46 -5.03 -24.42
N ARG A 21 13.52 -6.15 -25.15
CA ARG A 21 13.63 -7.50 -24.55
C ARG A 21 14.87 -7.65 -23.66
N ARG A 22 16.03 -7.12 -24.09
CA ARG A 22 17.28 -7.12 -23.31
C ARG A 22 17.20 -6.27 -22.04
N GLN A 23 16.34 -5.25 -21.97
CA GLN A 23 16.13 -4.47 -20.75
C GLN A 23 15.36 -5.26 -19.67
N PHE A 24 14.58 -6.28 -20.08
CA PHE A 24 13.84 -7.15 -19.18
C PHE A 24 14.57 -8.47 -18.85
N GLU A 25 15.59 -8.83 -19.62
CA GLU A 25 16.51 -9.92 -19.30
C GLU A 25 17.45 -9.48 -18.16
N GLN A 26 16.97 -9.65 -16.94
CA GLN A 26 17.79 -9.42 -15.75
C GLN A 26 18.76 -10.59 -15.54
N PRO A 27 19.98 -10.35 -15.05
CA PRO A 27 20.86 -11.44 -14.66
C PRO A 27 20.19 -12.27 -13.56
N LEU A 28 20.22 -13.59 -13.70
CA LEU A 28 19.59 -14.57 -12.81
C LEU A 28 19.87 -14.27 -11.32
N ALA A 29 21.08 -13.80 -11.01
CA ALA A 29 21.49 -13.40 -9.66
C ALA A 29 20.64 -12.26 -9.06
N ARG A 30 20.24 -11.26 -9.86
CA ARG A 30 19.38 -10.15 -9.37
C ARG A 30 17.95 -10.63 -9.11
N GLU A 31 17.47 -11.60 -9.88
CA GLU A 31 16.16 -12.20 -9.66
C GLU A 31 16.14 -13.03 -8.38
N ILE A 32 17.17 -13.86 -8.16
CA ILE A 32 17.35 -14.63 -6.93
C ILE A 32 17.46 -13.70 -5.70
N LEU A 33 18.28 -12.65 -5.77
CA LEU A 33 18.44 -11.71 -4.66
C LEU A 33 17.12 -11.01 -4.30
N ARG A 34 16.31 -10.62 -5.30
CA ARG A 34 14.97 -10.06 -5.06
C ARG A 34 14.03 -11.06 -4.40
N LEU A 35 14.09 -12.33 -4.80
CA LEU A 35 13.28 -13.39 -4.19
C LEU A 35 13.70 -13.63 -2.73
N ILE A 36 15.00 -13.72 -2.45
CA ILE A 36 15.52 -13.85 -1.07
C ILE A 36 15.08 -12.65 -0.22
N TRP A 37 15.24 -11.43 -0.73
CA TRP A 37 14.82 -10.22 -0.03
C TRP A 37 13.32 -10.22 0.27
N ARG A 38 12.49 -10.68 -0.69
CA ARG A 38 11.04 -10.83 -0.48
C ARG A 38 10.74 -11.84 0.62
N GLN A 39 11.33 -13.03 0.58
CA GLN A 39 11.08 -14.05 1.61
C GLN A 39 11.56 -13.60 2.99
N GLY A 40 12.71 -12.90 3.07
CA GLY A 40 13.20 -12.32 4.31
C GLY A 40 12.22 -11.29 4.91
N ASN A 41 11.64 -10.42 4.09
CA ASN A 41 10.62 -9.48 4.56
C ASN A 41 9.33 -10.19 4.99
N ILE A 42 8.92 -11.25 4.30
CA ILE A 42 7.75 -12.05 4.69
C ILE A 42 8.00 -12.68 6.06
N ALA A 43 9.14 -13.33 6.27
CA ALA A 43 9.50 -13.93 7.54
C ALA A 43 9.57 -12.90 8.68
N LEU A 44 10.15 -11.73 8.44
CA LEU A 44 10.21 -10.67 9.44
C LEU A 44 8.81 -10.13 9.77
N GLY A 45 7.99 -9.90 8.75
CA GLY A 45 6.61 -9.45 8.95
C GLY A 45 5.76 -10.49 9.68
N THR A 46 5.94 -11.79 9.42
CA THR A 46 5.19 -12.85 10.13
C THR A 46 5.61 -12.97 11.58
N LEU A 47 6.89 -12.77 11.90
CA LEU A 47 7.35 -12.74 13.30
C LEU A 47 6.72 -11.57 14.06
N VAL A 48 6.67 -10.38 13.46
CA VAL A 48 6.04 -9.20 14.07
C VAL A 48 4.53 -9.40 14.24
N ALA A 49 3.85 -9.93 13.22
CA ALA A 49 2.43 -10.24 13.30
C ALA A 49 2.15 -11.32 14.36
N ALA A 50 2.96 -12.37 14.40
CA ALA A 50 2.86 -13.43 15.40
C ALA A 50 3.01 -12.85 16.81
N LEU A 51 4.04 -12.04 17.08
CA LEU A 51 4.21 -11.37 18.38
C LEU A 51 2.96 -10.59 18.81
N GLY A 52 2.41 -9.75 17.93
CA GLY A 52 1.18 -9.00 18.22
C GLY A 52 -0.01 -9.91 18.53
N PHE A 53 -0.16 -10.99 17.76
CA PHE A 53 -1.19 -12.01 17.95
C PHE A 53 -1.03 -12.75 19.29
N THR A 54 0.17 -13.26 19.58
CA THR A 54 0.41 -14.11 20.74
C THR A 54 0.38 -13.34 22.06
N VAL A 55 0.86 -12.10 22.07
CA VAL A 55 0.93 -11.28 23.29
C VAL A 55 -0.41 -10.65 23.61
N PHE A 56 -1.13 -10.16 22.59
CA PHE A 56 -2.29 -9.30 22.81
C PHE A 56 -3.62 -9.89 22.35
N GLN A 57 -3.66 -10.82 21.39
CA GLN A 57 -4.93 -11.42 20.96
C GLN A 57 -5.26 -12.70 21.73
N VAL A 58 -4.31 -13.64 21.80
CA VAL A 58 -4.53 -14.96 22.41
C VAL A 58 -4.93 -14.88 23.90
N PRO A 59 -4.21 -14.16 24.78
CA PRO A 59 -4.51 -14.16 26.22
C PRO A 59 -5.84 -13.47 26.54
N PHE A 60 -6.25 -12.52 25.69
CA PHE A 60 -7.46 -11.73 25.85
C PHE A 60 -8.64 -12.25 25.02
N LYS A 61 -8.46 -13.37 24.31
CA LYS A 61 -9.46 -13.99 23.44
C LYS A 61 -10.02 -13.03 22.37
N LEU A 62 -9.20 -12.07 21.93
CA LEU A 62 -9.58 -11.10 20.90
C LEU A 62 -9.55 -11.79 19.54
N ALA A 63 -10.66 -12.41 19.15
CA ALA A 63 -10.83 -12.97 17.83
C ALA A 63 -11.17 -11.87 16.81
N ALA A 64 -10.15 -11.12 16.39
CA ALA A 64 -10.25 -10.00 15.45
C ALA A 64 -10.61 -10.40 14.01
N GLY A 65 -11.16 -11.59 13.78
CA GLY A 65 -11.51 -12.08 12.46
C GLY A 65 -10.58 -13.13 11.89
N GLY A 66 -10.96 -13.64 10.72
CA GLY A 66 -10.16 -14.57 9.94
C GLY A 66 -9.84 -15.92 10.57
N VAL A 67 -8.91 -16.62 9.94
CA VAL A 67 -8.47 -17.94 10.40
C VAL A 67 -7.77 -17.86 11.76
N THR A 68 -7.11 -16.75 12.05
CA THR A 68 -6.53 -16.46 13.36
C THR A 68 -7.62 -16.36 14.45
N GLY A 69 -8.70 -15.62 14.20
CA GLY A 69 -9.83 -15.51 15.11
C GLY A 69 -10.60 -16.82 15.30
N LEU A 70 -10.82 -17.57 14.21
CA LEU A 70 -11.36 -18.94 14.28
C LEU A 70 -10.44 -19.86 15.08
N GLY A 71 -9.12 -19.70 14.96
CA GLY A 71 -8.14 -20.43 15.77
C GLY A 71 -8.31 -20.19 17.27
N ILE A 72 -8.51 -18.93 17.68
CA ILE A 72 -8.78 -18.56 19.08
C ILE A 72 -10.09 -19.20 19.57
N ILE A 73 -11.15 -19.13 18.77
CA ILE A 73 -12.46 -19.72 19.12
C ILE A 73 -12.34 -21.25 19.28
N LEU A 74 -11.71 -21.93 18.32
CA LEU A 74 -11.57 -23.39 18.35
C LEU A 74 -10.64 -23.87 19.46
N ASN A 75 -9.59 -23.11 19.81
CA ASN A 75 -8.70 -23.43 20.91
C ASN A 75 -9.43 -23.47 22.28
N GLN A 76 -10.57 -22.78 22.41
CA GLN A 76 -11.42 -22.86 23.61
C GLN A 76 -12.08 -24.25 23.77
N PHE A 77 -12.31 -24.97 22.67
CA PHE A 77 -12.96 -26.29 22.65
C PHE A 77 -11.97 -27.43 22.45
N ILE A 78 -10.84 -27.14 21.80
CA ILE A 78 -9.82 -28.11 21.41
C ILE A 78 -8.51 -27.72 22.08
N SER A 79 -7.93 -28.61 22.88
CA SER A 79 -6.65 -28.41 23.59
C SER A 79 -5.41 -28.42 22.67
N LEU A 80 -5.57 -28.05 21.39
CA LEU A 80 -4.47 -27.93 20.43
C LEU A 80 -3.91 -26.51 20.42
N PRO A 81 -2.59 -26.33 20.20
CA PRO A 81 -1.99 -25.01 20.05
C PRO A 81 -2.66 -24.19 18.94
N VAL A 82 -2.84 -22.90 19.18
CA VAL A 82 -3.53 -21.98 18.25
C VAL A 82 -2.82 -21.92 16.89
N GLY A 83 -1.48 -21.98 16.87
CA GLY A 83 -0.69 -22.02 15.65
C GLY A 83 -0.91 -23.30 14.84
N MET A 84 -1.04 -24.45 15.48
CA MET A 84 -1.39 -25.72 14.82
C MET A 84 -2.80 -25.67 14.21
N ILE A 85 -3.80 -25.15 14.94
CA ILE A 85 -5.16 -24.96 14.42
C ILE A 85 -5.14 -24.02 13.21
N TYR A 86 -4.40 -22.91 13.30
CA TYR A 86 -4.21 -21.96 12.20
C TYR A 86 -3.64 -22.62 10.94
N LEU A 87 -2.62 -23.47 11.11
CA LEU A 87 -1.97 -24.17 9.99
C LEU A 87 -2.97 -25.10 9.29
N VAL A 88 -3.72 -25.90 10.04
CA VAL A 88 -4.71 -26.84 9.48
C VAL A 88 -5.82 -26.10 8.73
N LEU A 89 -6.37 -25.04 9.32
CA LEU A 89 -7.43 -24.24 8.70
C LEU A 89 -6.98 -23.52 7.42
N ASN A 90 -5.68 -23.24 7.27
CA ASN A 90 -5.13 -22.58 6.09
C ASN A 90 -4.94 -23.51 4.89
N ILE A 91 -4.78 -24.82 5.09
CA ILE A 91 -4.60 -25.79 4.00
C ILE A 91 -5.69 -25.65 2.92
N PRO A 92 -7.01 -25.70 3.23
CA PRO A 92 -8.06 -25.58 2.20
C PRO A 92 -8.07 -24.19 1.54
N LEU A 93 -7.79 -23.12 2.28
CA LEU A 93 -7.78 -21.76 1.76
C LEU A 93 -6.60 -21.50 0.83
N MET A 94 -5.45 -22.12 1.09
CA MET A 94 -4.29 -22.07 0.21
C MET A 94 -4.55 -22.78 -1.12
N VAL A 95 -5.29 -23.90 -1.09
CA VAL A 95 -5.76 -24.58 -2.31
C VAL A 95 -6.65 -23.65 -3.13
N LEU A 96 -7.62 -22.96 -2.49
CA LEU A 96 -8.45 -21.96 -3.17
C LEU A 96 -7.62 -20.79 -3.74
N GLY A 97 -6.68 -20.26 -2.95
CA GLY A 97 -5.81 -19.14 -3.36
C GLY A 97 -4.90 -19.48 -4.55
N PHE A 98 -4.48 -20.74 -4.68
CA PHE A 98 -3.67 -21.21 -5.80
C PHE A 98 -4.36 -20.98 -7.16
N PHE A 99 -5.68 -21.21 -7.23
CA PHE A 99 -6.43 -21.06 -8.47
C PHE A 99 -6.71 -19.60 -8.84
N GLN A 100 -6.71 -18.67 -7.87
CA GLN A 100 -7.18 -17.29 -8.07
C GLN A 100 -6.08 -16.21 -8.06
N LEU A 101 -4.95 -16.40 -7.35
CA LEU A 101 -3.94 -15.33 -7.12
C LEU A 101 -2.56 -15.56 -7.78
N GLY A 102 -2.48 -16.39 -8.83
CA GLY A 102 -1.24 -16.51 -9.62
C GLY A 102 -0.37 -17.74 -9.33
N ARG A 103 -1.01 -18.87 -9.01
CA ARG A 103 -0.42 -20.22 -8.95
C ARG A 103 0.83 -20.29 -8.06
N TRP A 104 2.01 -20.48 -8.64
CA TRP A 104 3.23 -20.86 -7.92
C TRP A 104 3.90 -19.73 -7.13
N ARG A 105 3.96 -18.50 -7.66
CA ARG A 105 4.63 -17.37 -6.96
C ARG A 105 3.88 -16.98 -5.68
N PHE A 106 2.55 -17.02 -5.74
CA PHE A 106 1.69 -16.76 -4.58
C PHE A 106 1.77 -17.89 -3.56
N LEU A 107 1.66 -19.15 -4.00
CA LEU A 107 1.65 -20.30 -3.11
C LEU A 107 2.93 -20.37 -2.29
N VAL A 108 4.12 -20.29 -2.91
CA VAL A 108 5.40 -20.39 -2.18
C VAL A 108 5.51 -19.32 -1.08
N SER A 109 5.15 -18.08 -1.40
CA SER A 109 5.25 -16.96 -0.47
C SER A 109 4.23 -17.07 0.67
N SER A 110 3.04 -17.60 0.39
CA SER A 110 1.96 -17.75 1.38
C SER A 110 2.14 -18.98 2.26
N VAL A 111 2.62 -20.10 1.70
CA VAL A 111 3.01 -21.31 2.46
C VAL A 111 4.06 -20.93 3.50
N LEU A 112 5.12 -20.24 3.07
CA LEU A 112 6.18 -19.81 3.98
C LEU A 112 5.64 -18.90 5.07
N ALA A 113 4.75 -17.96 4.73
CA ALA A 113 4.14 -17.09 5.70
C ALA A 113 3.28 -17.86 6.73
N VAL A 114 2.43 -18.79 6.28
CA VAL A 114 1.57 -19.62 7.15
C VAL A 114 2.41 -20.46 8.10
N ILE A 115 3.45 -21.15 7.59
CA ILE A 115 4.32 -22.00 8.40
C ILE A 115 5.09 -21.17 9.42
N CYS A 116 5.73 -20.07 8.98
CA CYS A 116 6.46 -19.19 9.87
C CYS A 116 5.56 -18.58 10.95
N PHE A 117 4.37 -18.11 10.57
CA PHE A 117 3.41 -17.52 11.52
C PHE A 117 2.90 -18.55 12.53
N SER A 118 2.52 -19.75 12.07
CA SER A 118 2.06 -20.85 12.93
C SER A 118 3.14 -21.26 13.92
N PHE A 119 4.35 -21.54 13.44
CA PHE A 119 5.45 -21.97 14.29
C PHE A 119 5.88 -20.88 15.27
N ALA A 120 5.98 -19.62 14.82
CA ALA A 120 6.30 -18.49 15.68
C ALA A 120 5.23 -18.29 16.75
N THR A 121 3.96 -18.40 16.41
CA THR A 121 2.84 -18.27 17.36
C THR A 121 2.91 -19.33 18.46
N ASP A 122 3.13 -20.59 18.10
CA ASP A 122 3.21 -21.67 19.10
C ASP A 122 4.49 -21.54 19.94
N LEU A 123 5.61 -21.19 19.33
CA LEU A 123 6.86 -20.92 20.04
C LEU A 123 6.71 -19.77 21.05
N PHE A 124 6.09 -18.67 20.64
CA PHE A 124 5.85 -17.51 21.49
C PHE A 124 4.85 -17.81 22.61
N ASN A 125 3.81 -18.61 22.33
CA ASN A 125 2.83 -19.02 23.35
C ASN A 125 3.48 -19.85 24.47
N VAL A 126 4.50 -20.65 24.15
CA VAL A 126 5.21 -21.46 25.15
C VAL A 126 6.33 -20.67 25.85
N TYR A 127 7.08 -19.86 25.09
CA TYR A 127 8.29 -19.22 25.61
C TYR A 127 8.07 -17.84 26.24
N LEU A 128 7.17 -17.01 25.73
CA LEU A 128 6.96 -15.66 26.29
C LEU A 128 6.41 -15.67 27.74
N PRO A 129 5.50 -16.57 28.13
CA PRO A 129 5.06 -16.66 29.52
C PRO A 129 6.15 -17.10 30.48
N THR A 130 7.17 -17.84 30.02
CA THR A 130 8.26 -18.34 30.87
C THR A 130 9.39 -17.31 31.05
N VAL A 131 9.60 -16.44 30.06
CA VAL A 131 10.63 -15.38 30.12
C VAL A 131 10.11 -14.10 30.77
N THR A 132 8.82 -13.82 30.67
CA THR A 132 8.25 -12.55 31.17
C THR A 132 7.77 -12.70 32.62
N LYS A 133 8.23 -11.82 33.51
CA LYS A 133 7.83 -11.84 34.94
C LYS A 133 6.32 -11.68 35.19
N ARG A 134 5.58 -11.10 34.24
CA ARG A 134 4.13 -10.89 34.27
C ARG A 134 3.56 -11.25 32.90
N TRP A 135 2.62 -12.19 32.87
CA TRP A 135 1.90 -12.60 31.67
C TRP A 135 0.41 -12.73 31.99
N PRO A 136 -0.50 -12.03 31.28
CA PRO A 136 -0.28 -11.13 30.15
C PRO A 136 0.50 -9.85 30.53
N ILE A 137 1.05 -9.13 29.54
CA ILE A 137 1.89 -7.93 29.77
C ILE A 137 1.09 -6.77 30.38
N THR A 138 -0.22 -6.73 30.17
CA THR A 138 -1.16 -5.74 30.71
C THR A 138 -2.44 -6.46 31.18
N ASP A 139 -3.25 -5.81 32.00
CA ASP A 139 -4.60 -6.29 32.33
C ASP A 139 -5.69 -5.45 31.61
N ASP A 140 -5.30 -4.35 30.97
CA ASP A 140 -6.20 -3.46 30.25
C ASP A 140 -6.52 -4.02 28.85
N LEU A 141 -7.78 -4.44 28.69
CA LEU A 141 -8.29 -5.03 27.46
C LEU A 141 -8.31 -4.04 26.28
N LEU A 142 -8.58 -2.76 26.54
CA LEU A 142 -8.54 -1.72 25.52
C LEU A 142 -7.10 -1.52 25.04
N LEU A 143 -6.16 -1.40 25.98
CA LEU A 143 -4.73 -1.26 25.65
C LEU A 143 -4.25 -2.47 24.85
N ALA A 144 -4.61 -3.68 25.27
CA ALA A 144 -4.28 -4.90 24.55
C ALA A 144 -4.85 -4.89 23.13
N SER A 145 -6.11 -4.48 22.94
CA SER A 145 -6.74 -4.43 21.61
C SER A 145 -6.06 -3.44 20.66
N ILE A 146 -5.59 -2.30 21.18
CA ILE A 146 -4.86 -1.30 20.38
C ILE A 146 -3.52 -1.87 19.92
N TYR A 147 -2.73 -2.43 20.83
CA TYR A 147 -1.41 -2.98 20.48
C TYR A 147 -1.49 -4.27 19.66
N ALA A 148 -2.54 -5.09 19.86
CA ALA A 148 -2.90 -6.19 18.97
C ALA A 148 -3.07 -5.68 17.55
N GLY A 149 -3.89 -4.63 17.34
CA GLY A 149 -4.12 -4.03 16.03
C GLY A 149 -2.85 -3.46 15.43
N VAL A 150 -2.08 -2.67 16.18
CA VAL A 150 -0.88 -1.99 15.68
C VAL A 150 0.22 -2.98 15.27
N LEU A 151 0.62 -3.91 16.16
CA LEU A 151 1.70 -4.84 15.85
C LEU A 151 1.30 -5.82 14.75
N PHE A 152 0.08 -6.35 14.81
CA PHE A 152 -0.44 -7.22 13.76
C PHE A 152 -0.49 -6.49 12.42
N GLY A 153 -0.99 -5.25 12.40
CA GLY A 153 -1.03 -4.41 11.20
C GLY A 153 0.35 -4.10 10.61
N ILE A 154 1.36 -3.83 11.44
CA ILE A 154 2.74 -3.63 10.96
C ILE A 154 3.24 -4.89 10.27
N GLY A 155 3.07 -6.06 10.90
CA GLY A 155 3.48 -7.33 10.33
C GLY A 155 2.77 -7.62 9.00
N MET A 156 1.45 -7.45 8.96
CA MET A 156 0.64 -7.62 7.74
C MET A 156 1.07 -6.69 6.61
N GLY A 157 1.28 -5.39 6.89
CA GLY A 157 1.74 -4.44 5.89
C GLY A 157 3.12 -4.79 5.29
N ILE A 158 4.07 -5.28 6.11
CA ILE A 158 5.39 -5.72 5.62
C ILE A 158 5.24 -6.91 4.66
N ILE A 159 4.41 -7.88 5.01
CA ILE A 159 4.17 -9.09 4.21
C ILE A 159 3.51 -8.73 2.89
N TYR A 160 2.51 -7.85 2.92
CA TYR A 160 1.85 -7.35 1.71
C TYR A 160 2.80 -6.59 0.80
N ARG A 161 3.66 -5.75 1.38
CA ARG A 161 4.67 -5.01 0.61
C ARG A 161 5.67 -5.94 -0.08
N ALA A 162 5.95 -7.10 0.52
CA ALA A 162 6.76 -8.16 -0.09
C ALA A 162 6.00 -8.99 -1.15
N GLY A 163 4.68 -8.81 -1.27
CA GLY A 163 3.79 -9.52 -2.18
C GLY A 163 3.27 -10.86 -1.63
N GLY A 164 3.50 -11.14 -0.35
CA GLY A 164 2.99 -12.32 0.36
C GLY A 164 1.61 -12.09 0.98
N THR A 165 1.10 -13.10 1.68
CA THR A 165 -0.04 -12.98 2.59
C THR A 165 0.11 -14.04 3.69
N ILE A 166 -0.37 -13.76 4.91
CA ILE A 166 -0.35 -14.78 5.98
C ILE A 166 -1.37 -15.90 5.70
N GLY A 167 -2.25 -15.73 4.72
CA GLY A 167 -3.33 -16.68 4.43
C GLY A 167 -4.59 -16.41 5.25
N GLY A 168 -5.57 -17.28 5.12
CA GLY A 168 -6.85 -17.13 5.79
C GLY A 168 -7.83 -16.25 5.01
N THR A 169 -8.62 -15.44 5.72
CA THR A 169 -9.55 -14.47 5.11
C THR A 169 -8.84 -13.30 4.43
N SER A 170 -7.52 -13.17 4.59
CA SER A 170 -6.70 -12.27 3.80
C SER A 170 -6.68 -12.62 2.31
N ILE A 171 -6.93 -13.87 1.93
CA ILE A 171 -6.97 -14.29 0.52
C ILE A 171 -8.17 -13.66 -0.20
N PRO A 172 -9.42 -13.82 0.28
CA PRO A 172 -10.57 -13.10 -0.29
C PRO A 172 -10.44 -11.59 -0.15
N ALA A 173 -9.92 -11.08 0.97
CA ALA A 173 -9.71 -9.63 1.14
C ALA A 173 -8.72 -9.06 0.10
N ARG A 174 -7.63 -9.79 -0.18
CA ARG A 174 -6.65 -9.41 -1.21
C ARG A 174 -7.23 -9.51 -2.62
N ILE A 175 -8.08 -10.49 -2.91
CA ILE A 175 -8.81 -10.54 -4.18
C ILE A 175 -9.67 -9.29 -4.35
N LEU A 176 -10.34 -8.86 -3.28
CA LEU A 176 -11.17 -7.65 -3.29
C LEU A 176 -10.33 -6.38 -3.52
N TYR A 177 -9.18 -6.27 -2.85
CA TYR A 177 -8.21 -5.20 -3.07
C TYR A 177 -7.71 -5.18 -4.53
N GLU A 178 -7.24 -6.31 -5.07
CA GLU A 178 -6.67 -6.37 -6.43
C GLU A 178 -7.73 -6.18 -7.53
N ARG A 179 -9.00 -6.56 -7.29
CA ARG A 179 -10.08 -6.45 -8.30
C ARG A 179 -10.91 -5.19 -8.20
N MET A 180 -11.18 -4.68 -6.99
CA MET A 180 -12.10 -3.56 -6.76
C MET A 180 -11.41 -2.31 -6.20
N GLY A 181 -10.14 -2.40 -5.80
CA GLY A 181 -9.38 -1.25 -5.29
C GLY A 181 -9.83 -0.76 -3.92
N PHE A 182 -10.61 -1.56 -3.17
CA PHE A 182 -10.99 -1.22 -1.81
C PHE A 182 -9.79 -1.33 -0.87
N PRO A 183 -9.66 -0.44 0.14
CA PRO A 183 -8.67 -0.59 1.20
C PRO A 183 -8.74 -1.96 1.87
N LEU A 184 -7.60 -2.49 2.32
CA LEU A 184 -7.56 -3.81 2.97
C LEU A 184 -8.43 -3.81 4.24
N SER A 185 -8.38 -2.72 5.01
CA SER A 185 -9.21 -2.50 6.21
C SER A 185 -10.70 -2.74 5.98
N GLN A 186 -11.26 -2.25 4.88
CA GLN A 186 -12.67 -2.45 4.54
C GLN A 186 -12.94 -3.88 4.08
N SER A 187 -12.03 -4.45 3.29
CA SER A 187 -12.14 -5.81 2.78
C SER A 187 -12.19 -6.85 3.91
N TYR A 188 -11.42 -6.62 4.98
CA TYR A 188 -11.45 -7.48 6.17
C TYR A 188 -12.76 -7.43 6.92
N LEU A 189 -13.36 -6.25 7.08
CA LEU A 189 -14.61 -6.11 7.83
C LEU A 189 -15.73 -6.98 7.22
N PHE A 190 -15.77 -7.08 5.89
CA PHE A 190 -16.70 -7.96 5.18
C PHE A 190 -16.36 -9.45 5.34
N SER A 191 -15.08 -9.83 5.26
CA SER A 191 -14.70 -11.25 5.39
C SER A 191 -14.79 -11.77 6.81
N ASP A 192 -14.57 -10.90 7.80
CA ASP A 192 -14.31 -11.30 9.17
C ASP A 192 -15.49 -11.05 10.11
N GLY A 193 -16.51 -10.30 9.66
CA GLY A 193 -17.68 -9.96 10.48
C GLY A 193 -18.39 -11.18 11.08
N ALA A 194 -18.52 -12.28 10.32
CA ALA A 194 -19.15 -13.50 10.81
C ALA A 194 -18.37 -14.14 11.98
N ILE A 195 -17.03 -14.08 11.94
CA ILE A 195 -16.15 -14.66 12.96
C ILE A 195 -16.19 -13.81 14.23
N ILE A 196 -16.26 -12.49 14.08
CA ILE A 196 -16.41 -11.56 15.21
C ILE A 196 -17.76 -11.76 15.90
N LEU A 197 -18.85 -11.93 15.14
CA LEU A 197 -20.16 -12.24 15.71
C LEU A 197 -20.13 -13.55 16.48
N LEU A 198 -19.48 -14.59 15.93
CA LEU A 198 -19.29 -15.86 16.61
C LEU A 198 -18.48 -15.70 17.91
N ALA A 199 -17.43 -14.88 17.89
CA ALA A 199 -16.62 -14.59 19.09
C ALA A 199 -17.45 -13.90 20.19
N GLY A 200 -18.37 -13.00 19.82
CA GLY A 200 -19.27 -12.34 20.76
C GLY A 200 -20.23 -13.31 21.46
N LEU A 201 -20.70 -14.33 20.74
CA LEU A 201 -21.55 -15.39 21.28
C LEU A 201 -20.78 -16.39 22.16
N VAL A 202 -19.54 -16.71 21.82
CA VAL A 202 -18.72 -17.71 22.53
C VAL A 202 -18.02 -17.13 23.76
N PHE A 203 -17.54 -15.90 23.68
CA PHE A 203 -16.79 -15.25 24.75
C PHE A 203 -17.63 -14.22 25.49
N ARG A 204 -17.57 -12.96 25.07
CA ARG A 204 -18.32 -11.82 25.61
C ARG A 204 -18.43 -10.75 24.52
N TRP A 205 -19.54 -10.00 24.50
CA TRP A 205 -19.72 -8.90 23.54
C TRP A 205 -18.66 -7.80 23.65
N GLU A 206 -18.16 -7.52 24.85
CA GLU A 206 -17.07 -6.55 25.08
C GLU A 206 -15.79 -6.94 24.33
N VAL A 207 -15.41 -8.22 24.37
CA VAL A 207 -14.25 -8.75 23.66
C VAL A 207 -14.46 -8.67 22.14
N ALA A 208 -15.67 -8.94 21.65
CA ALA A 208 -16.00 -8.83 20.23
C ALA A 208 -15.95 -7.38 19.71
N LEU A 209 -16.46 -6.41 20.49
CA LEU A 209 -16.37 -4.99 20.12
C LEU A 209 -14.91 -4.51 20.06
N LEU A 210 -14.08 -4.95 21.00
CA LEU A 210 -12.64 -4.65 21.00
C LEU A 210 -11.89 -5.41 19.90
N ALA A 211 -12.37 -6.59 19.50
CA ALA A 211 -11.87 -7.32 18.34
C ALA A 211 -12.12 -6.55 17.03
N ILE A 212 -13.28 -5.87 16.88
CA ILE A 212 -13.55 -4.96 15.74
C ILE A 212 -12.55 -3.80 15.76
N LEU A 213 -12.32 -3.18 16.92
CA LEU A 213 -11.33 -2.11 17.06
C LEU A 213 -9.94 -2.56 16.63
N SER A 214 -9.48 -3.71 17.11
CA SER A 214 -8.20 -4.30 16.72
C SER A 214 -8.15 -4.58 15.21
N LEU A 215 -9.23 -5.08 14.61
CA LEU A 215 -9.30 -5.34 13.17
C LEU A 215 -9.15 -4.04 12.36
N VAL A 216 -9.94 -3.02 12.67
CA VAL A 216 -9.89 -1.71 11.99
C VAL A 216 -8.51 -1.07 12.12
N LEU A 217 -7.95 -1.05 13.34
CA LEU A 217 -6.60 -0.53 13.58
C LEU A 217 -5.54 -1.31 12.80
N SER A 218 -5.62 -2.64 12.78
CA SER A 218 -4.69 -3.47 12.01
C SER A 218 -4.76 -3.18 10.52
N GLY A 219 -5.96 -2.94 9.98
CA GLY A 219 -6.17 -2.56 8.60
C GLY A 219 -5.52 -1.22 8.27
N ILE A 220 -5.82 -0.18 9.06
CA ILE A 220 -5.23 1.17 8.87
C ILE A 220 -3.71 1.12 8.94
N VAL A 221 -3.14 0.41 9.92
CA VAL A 221 -1.69 0.31 10.09
C VAL A 221 -1.06 -0.51 8.96
N SER A 222 -1.74 -1.57 8.49
CA SER A 222 -1.31 -2.35 7.32
C SER A 222 -1.26 -1.50 6.06
N ASP A 223 -2.31 -0.73 5.80
CA ASP A 223 -2.41 0.19 4.66
C ASP A 223 -1.28 1.23 4.74
N LEU A 224 -1.03 1.81 5.92
CA LEU A 224 0.07 2.76 6.15
C LEU A 224 1.46 2.16 5.87
N VAL A 225 1.69 0.89 6.24
CA VAL A 225 2.98 0.23 6.03
C VAL A 225 3.15 -0.26 4.58
N LEU A 226 2.04 -0.66 3.95
CA LEU A 226 1.99 -1.10 2.55
C LEU A 226 2.23 0.06 1.59
N GLU A 227 1.45 1.13 1.73
CA GLU A 227 1.48 2.28 0.83
C GLU A 227 2.56 3.28 1.22
N GLY A 228 2.91 3.35 2.51
CA GLY A 228 3.77 4.35 3.10
C GLY A 228 3.00 5.62 3.49
N VAL A 229 3.61 6.48 4.30
CA VAL A 229 3.06 7.81 4.57
C VAL A 229 3.11 8.61 3.26
N SER A 230 1.96 9.05 2.74
CA SER A 230 1.93 9.94 1.58
C SER A 230 2.58 11.29 1.91
N GLN A 231 3.88 11.39 1.61
CA GLN A 231 4.70 12.61 1.75
C GLN A 231 4.57 13.53 0.53
N VAL A 232 3.88 13.07 -0.52
CA VAL A 232 3.84 13.74 -1.82
C VAL A 232 2.44 14.26 -2.10
N ARG A 233 2.36 15.45 -2.71
CA ARG A 233 1.14 16.08 -3.19
C ARG A 233 1.29 16.41 -4.65
N THR A 234 0.20 16.29 -5.40
CA THR A 234 0.10 16.81 -6.75
C THR A 234 -0.55 18.18 -6.68
N ALA A 235 0.01 19.15 -7.37
CA ALA A 235 -0.58 20.46 -7.52
C ALA A 235 -0.98 20.65 -8.98
N THR A 236 -2.26 20.92 -9.18
CA THR A 236 -2.83 21.28 -10.47
C THR A 236 -3.20 22.76 -10.40
N ILE A 237 -2.57 23.58 -11.22
CA ILE A 237 -2.65 25.04 -11.14
C ILE A 237 -3.17 25.53 -12.49
N VAL A 238 -4.29 26.22 -12.51
CA VAL A 238 -4.85 26.81 -13.73
C VAL A 238 -4.60 28.32 -13.70
N THR A 239 -3.87 28.83 -14.69
CA THR A 239 -3.40 30.22 -14.75
C THR A 239 -3.51 30.80 -16.16
N LYS A 240 -3.56 32.14 -16.25
CA LYS A 240 -3.37 32.91 -17.50
C LYS A 240 -1.91 33.28 -17.75
N LYS A 241 -1.03 33.13 -16.76
CA LYS A 241 0.39 33.50 -16.81
C LYS A 241 1.28 32.24 -16.65
N PRO A 242 1.24 31.30 -17.61
CA PRO A 242 1.94 30.02 -17.49
C PRO A 242 3.45 30.14 -17.30
N ASP A 243 4.09 31.05 -18.04
CA ASP A 243 5.55 31.19 -17.98
C ASP A 243 6.03 31.77 -16.65
N ASP A 244 5.33 32.78 -16.12
CA ASP A 244 5.66 33.38 -14.82
C ASP A 244 5.51 32.35 -13.70
N VAL A 245 4.40 31.62 -13.68
CA VAL A 245 4.14 30.56 -12.68
C VAL A 245 5.14 29.42 -12.83
N ARG A 246 5.45 28.99 -14.07
CA ARG A 246 6.46 27.96 -14.34
C ARG A 246 7.82 28.38 -13.78
N LEU A 247 8.29 29.58 -14.11
CA LEU A 247 9.60 30.07 -13.71
C LEU A 247 9.67 30.29 -12.20
N ALA A 248 8.61 30.80 -11.57
CA ALA A 248 8.56 30.97 -10.12
C ALA A 248 8.66 29.63 -9.37
N ILE A 249 7.96 28.59 -9.84
CA ILE A 249 8.05 27.24 -9.26
C ILE A 249 9.45 26.65 -9.46
N ILE A 250 10.04 26.80 -10.64
CA ILE A 250 11.39 26.33 -10.91
C ILE A 250 12.43 27.06 -10.04
N TYR A 251 12.29 28.37 -9.88
CA TYR A 251 13.25 29.20 -9.14
C TYR A 251 13.14 28.98 -7.62
N GLN A 252 11.94 29.16 -7.05
CA GLN A 252 11.72 29.10 -5.60
C GLN A 252 11.73 27.66 -5.07
N LEU A 253 11.10 26.73 -5.79
CA LEU A 253 10.87 25.37 -5.29
C LEU A 253 11.83 24.35 -5.91
N ARG A 254 12.56 24.72 -6.97
CA ARG A 254 13.45 23.83 -7.73
C ARG A 254 12.73 22.57 -8.21
N ARG A 255 11.48 22.73 -8.66
CA ARG A 255 10.65 21.64 -9.17
C ARG A 255 10.33 21.84 -10.64
N GLY A 256 10.44 20.74 -11.39
CA GLY A 256 9.92 20.67 -12.74
C GLY A 256 8.40 20.69 -12.73
N VAL A 257 7.83 21.20 -13.83
CA VAL A 257 6.39 21.28 -14.03
C VAL A 257 6.05 20.79 -15.43
N SER A 258 4.84 20.29 -15.61
CA SER A 258 4.26 19.95 -16.91
C SER A 258 3.15 20.95 -17.25
N LEU A 259 3.02 21.29 -18.53
CA LEU A 259 2.04 22.26 -19.01
C LEU A 259 1.04 21.57 -19.94
N TRP A 260 -0.24 21.84 -19.74
CA TRP A 260 -1.31 21.49 -20.68
C TRP A 260 -2.12 22.72 -21.06
N SER A 261 -2.27 22.96 -22.35
CA SER A 261 -3.22 23.96 -22.86
C SER A 261 -4.64 23.45 -22.64
N ILE A 262 -5.47 24.25 -21.98
CA ILE A 262 -6.85 23.92 -21.67
C ILE A 262 -7.75 25.10 -22.06
N GLN A 263 -9.03 24.81 -22.26
CA GLN A 263 -10.04 25.83 -22.52
C GLN A 263 -11.10 25.78 -21.41
N GLY A 264 -11.47 26.96 -20.89
CA GLY A 264 -12.55 27.05 -19.90
C GLY A 264 -13.88 26.60 -20.51
N GLY A 265 -14.56 25.63 -19.91
CA GLY A 265 -15.83 25.11 -20.44
C GLY A 265 -16.96 26.14 -20.51
N TYR A 266 -16.97 27.11 -19.59
CA TYR A 266 -17.93 28.22 -19.58
C TYR A 266 -17.40 29.44 -20.35
N SER A 267 -16.22 29.95 -19.96
CA SER A 267 -15.67 31.18 -20.52
C SER A 267 -15.13 31.05 -21.95
N LYS A 268 -14.90 29.83 -22.43
CA LYS A 268 -14.16 29.50 -23.66
C LYS A 268 -12.77 30.14 -23.75
N SER A 269 -12.28 30.71 -22.66
CA SER A 269 -10.96 31.36 -22.61
C SER A 269 -9.87 30.30 -22.58
N GLU A 270 -8.83 30.49 -23.40
CA GLU A 270 -7.60 29.71 -23.28
C GLU A 270 -6.94 29.96 -21.93
N ARG A 271 -6.53 28.87 -21.29
CA ARG A 271 -5.83 28.85 -20.01
C ARG A 271 -4.76 27.75 -20.08
N THR A 272 -3.81 27.80 -19.18
CA THR A 272 -2.82 26.72 -19.07
C THR A 272 -2.93 26.06 -17.70
N MET A 273 -2.97 24.73 -17.71
CA MET A 273 -2.85 23.90 -16.52
C MET A 273 -1.38 23.56 -16.31
N VAL A 274 -0.80 24.08 -15.23
CA VAL A 274 0.52 23.72 -14.72
C VAL A 274 0.35 22.60 -13.70
N PHE A 275 1.04 21.50 -13.91
CA PHE A 275 1.01 20.34 -13.03
C PHE A 275 2.39 20.07 -12.46
N CYS A 276 2.46 19.90 -11.15
CA CYS A 276 3.71 19.56 -10.50
C CYS A 276 3.51 18.67 -9.28
N THR A 277 4.58 17.96 -8.94
CA THR A 277 4.62 17.06 -7.81
C THR A 277 5.52 17.66 -6.74
N ILE A 278 4.97 17.89 -5.54
CA ILE A 278 5.65 18.57 -4.43
C ILE A 278 5.59 17.76 -3.14
N LEU A 279 6.46 18.07 -2.18
CA LEU A 279 6.37 17.51 -0.83
C LEU A 279 5.22 18.16 -0.07
N ARG A 280 4.57 17.40 0.82
CA ARG A 280 3.54 17.92 1.74
C ARG A 280 4.03 19.14 2.51
N SER A 281 5.29 19.13 2.96
CA SER A 281 5.91 20.26 3.68
C SER A 281 6.11 21.51 2.83
N ARG A 282 6.12 21.40 1.50
CA ARG A 282 6.34 22.51 0.56
C ARG A 282 5.05 23.05 -0.06
N VAL A 283 3.88 22.55 0.37
CA VAL A 283 2.58 23.01 -0.14
C VAL A 283 2.32 24.47 0.22
N ALA A 284 2.71 24.90 1.42
CA ALA A 284 2.58 26.29 1.84
C ALA A 284 3.44 27.22 0.98
N ASP A 285 4.72 26.87 0.78
CA ASP A 285 5.64 27.61 -0.09
C ASP A 285 5.11 27.72 -1.53
N LEU A 286 4.52 26.65 -2.07
CA LEU A 286 3.90 26.66 -3.40
C LEU A 286 2.73 27.63 -3.47
N LYS A 287 1.80 27.57 -2.52
CA LYS A 287 0.65 28.47 -2.47
C LYS A 287 1.10 29.92 -2.40
N TYR A 288 2.09 30.21 -1.55
CA TYR A 288 2.66 31.56 -1.42
C TYR A 288 3.31 32.03 -2.72
N THR A 289 4.14 31.18 -3.34
CA THR A 289 4.83 31.49 -4.60
C THR A 289 3.84 31.81 -5.72
N ILE A 290 2.79 31.00 -5.87
CA ILE A 290 1.78 31.22 -6.90
C ILE A 290 0.96 32.48 -6.61
N ALA A 291 0.47 32.65 -5.37
CA ALA A 291 -0.32 33.82 -5.00
C ALA A 291 0.45 35.15 -5.19
N THR A 292 1.78 35.12 -5.06
CA THR A 292 2.64 36.30 -5.31
C THR A 292 2.71 36.66 -6.80
N VAL A 293 2.63 35.66 -7.69
CA VAL A 293 2.82 35.83 -9.14
C VAL A 293 1.49 36.02 -9.87
N ASP A 294 0.51 35.20 -9.52
CA ASP A 294 -0.83 35.21 -10.09
C ASP A 294 -1.86 34.98 -8.97
N PRO A 295 -2.40 36.06 -8.37
CA PRO A 295 -3.44 35.99 -7.35
C PRO A 295 -4.73 35.33 -7.85
N ASP A 296 -4.98 35.37 -9.17
CA ASP A 296 -6.19 34.82 -9.81
C ASP A 296 -6.02 33.34 -10.22
N ALA A 297 -4.87 32.72 -9.91
CA ALA A 297 -4.61 31.33 -10.24
C ALA A 297 -5.46 30.38 -9.38
N PHE A 298 -6.05 29.38 -10.04
CA PHE A 298 -6.82 28.35 -9.35
C PHE A 298 -5.93 27.13 -9.05
N ILE A 299 -5.82 26.75 -7.77
CA ILE A 299 -4.89 25.69 -7.32
C ILE A 299 -5.69 24.54 -6.70
N ILE A 300 -5.52 23.32 -7.22
CA ILE A 300 -6.00 22.08 -6.63
C ILE A 300 -4.81 21.31 -6.07
N ILE A 301 -4.90 20.91 -4.79
CA ILE A 301 -3.89 20.04 -4.16
C ILE A 301 -4.48 18.64 -4.01
N GLY A 302 -3.98 17.72 -4.84
CA GLY A 302 -4.29 16.30 -4.77
C GLY A 302 -3.34 15.52 -3.86
N VAL A 303 -3.82 14.40 -3.34
CA VAL A 303 -3.00 13.42 -2.62
C VAL A 303 -2.49 12.40 -3.62
N ALA A 304 -1.17 12.25 -3.73
CA ALA A 304 -0.56 11.14 -4.42
C ALA A 304 -0.04 10.15 -3.37
N GLN A 305 -0.50 8.90 -3.42
CA GLN A 305 -0.03 7.86 -2.49
C GLN A 305 1.44 7.52 -2.75
N GLN A 306 1.82 7.33 -4.02
CA GLN A 306 3.19 6.98 -4.42
C GLN A 306 3.62 7.73 -5.67
N VAL A 307 4.92 8.03 -5.76
CA VAL A 307 5.57 8.59 -6.95
C VAL A 307 6.84 7.81 -7.21
N VAL A 308 6.98 7.28 -8.42
CA VAL A 308 8.12 6.45 -8.83
C VAL A 308 8.85 7.12 -9.99
N GLY A 309 10.16 7.32 -9.85
CA GLY A 309 11.01 7.95 -10.85
C GLY A 309 10.95 9.49 -10.85
N GLY A 310 12.08 10.15 -11.17
CA GLY A 310 12.21 11.61 -11.32
C GLY A 310 12.00 12.47 -10.05
N TYR A 311 11.37 11.93 -9.02
CA TYR A 311 11.06 12.64 -7.79
C TYR A 311 12.33 12.90 -6.96
N GLY A 312 12.77 14.17 -6.93
CA GLY A 312 13.98 14.58 -6.21
C GLY A 312 15.23 14.72 -7.07
N GLN A 313 15.16 14.43 -8.39
CA GLN A 313 16.23 14.82 -9.30
C GLN A 313 16.30 16.35 -9.35
N ARG A 314 17.47 16.89 -8.99
CA ARG A 314 17.77 18.30 -9.24
C ARG A 314 17.71 18.53 -10.75
N LEU A 315 17.06 19.61 -11.17
CA LEU A 315 17.11 20.05 -12.56
C LEU A 315 18.58 20.07 -12.99
N PRO A 316 18.94 19.44 -14.13
CA PRO A 316 20.32 19.44 -14.59
C PRO A 316 20.78 20.90 -14.77
N SER A 317 21.99 21.20 -14.33
CA SER A 317 22.54 22.57 -14.32
C SER A 317 22.52 23.25 -15.70
N SER A 318 22.49 22.45 -16.78
CA SER A 318 22.32 22.91 -18.17
C SER A 318 20.92 23.50 -18.46
N ALA A 319 19.86 22.95 -17.87
CA ALA A 319 18.50 23.45 -18.04
C ALA A 319 18.30 24.82 -17.36
N LEU A 320 19.01 25.08 -16.25
CA LEU A 320 19.02 26.39 -15.60
C LEU A 320 19.78 27.45 -16.42
N LYS A 321 20.83 27.05 -17.16
CA LYS A 321 21.57 27.96 -18.04
C LYS A 321 20.76 28.41 -19.27
N MET A 322 19.92 27.53 -19.83
CA MET A 322 19.05 27.88 -20.97
C MET A 322 18.02 28.97 -20.63
N SER A 323 17.49 28.99 -19.40
CA SER A 323 16.57 30.05 -18.94
C SER A 323 17.25 31.42 -18.79
N ASN A 324 18.56 31.46 -18.55
CA ASN A 324 19.31 32.70 -18.46
C ASN A 324 19.82 33.17 -19.84
N GLY A 325 20.12 32.24 -20.74
CA GLY A 325 20.55 32.55 -22.11
C GLY A 325 19.47 33.20 -22.98
N SER A 326 18.20 32.82 -22.82
CA SER A 326 17.11 33.45 -23.59
C SER A 326 16.87 34.91 -23.19
N LYS A 327 17.12 35.29 -21.93
CA LYS A 327 17.04 36.70 -21.49
C LYS A 327 18.19 37.56 -22.02
N SER A 328 19.36 36.98 -22.31
CA SER A 328 20.48 37.73 -22.90
C SER A 328 20.28 38.01 -24.40
N GLU A 329 19.61 37.13 -25.14
CA GLU A 329 19.34 37.34 -26.58
C GLU A 329 18.20 38.36 -26.83
N GLU A 330 17.15 38.36 -26.00
CA GLU A 330 16.08 39.37 -26.07
C GLU A 330 16.55 40.78 -25.65
N ALA A 331 17.52 40.89 -24.73
CA ALA A 331 18.07 42.19 -24.34
C ALA A 331 18.98 42.81 -25.43
N SER A 332 19.63 41.99 -26.25
CA SER A 332 20.50 42.46 -27.35
C SER A 332 19.76 42.82 -28.64
N THR A 333 18.49 42.41 -28.80
CA THR A 333 17.68 42.74 -30.00
C THR A 333 16.85 44.01 -29.86
N VAL A 334 16.76 44.59 -28.66
CA VAL A 334 16.05 45.86 -28.41
C VAL A 334 17.00 47.07 -28.39
N SER A 335 18.32 46.85 -28.49
CA SER A 335 19.34 47.91 -28.49
C SER A 335 20.14 48.02 -29.80
N GLY A 336 19.53 47.67 -30.94
CA GLY A 336 20.13 47.73 -32.28
C GLY A 336 19.40 48.69 -33.21
#